data_AF-A0A484ZUB8-F1
#
_entry.id   AF-A0A484ZUB8-F1
#
_cell.length_a   1.000
_cell.length_b   1.000
_cell.length_c   1.000
_cell.angle_alpha   90.00
_cell.angle_beta   90.00
_cell.angle_gamma   90.00
#
_symmetry.space_group_name_H-M   'P 1'
#
loop_
_entity.id
_entity.type
_entity.pdbx_description
1 polymer ?
#
loop_
_entity_poly.entity_id
_entity_poly.type
_entity_poly.pdbx_seq_one_letter_code
_entity_poly.pdbx_strand_id
1 'polypeptide(L)'
;MSTGDTVVLTYRHDDPDGDEDDSLPTVVWSYAPAGGGDDVTIAPTSSVPADGSTPGTSTITIPSQALGAAAIKVEIWEQSKTGIPRRGQQAILVLDTSKGTNSGGGGGTASLPGPIVMGSGAGDIVGGIYRRADNPVAGGGATDYSRTTGHHPMVSETYLFRAWRDTNGNGVWDAGEEDVTPHLSSISWTLNGSNVTAAGSGAPTTLTAHATGVTTDQYTVPVNGASGSGAASGDQGFGLAVVFN
;
A
#
# COMPACT_ATOMS: atom_id res chain seq x y z
N MET A 1 -7.71 -10.35 -3.23
CA MET A 1 -8.19 -9.01 -3.62
C MET A 1 -7.17 -8.01 -3.14
N SER A 2 -6.93 -6.94 -3.90
CA SER A 2 -5.80 -6.06 -3.65
C SER A 2 -6.19 -4.58 -3.67
N THR A 3 -5.40 -3.74 -3.00
CA THR A 3 -5.57 -2.28 -3.13
C THR A 3 -5.44 -1.86 -4.59
N GLY A 4 -6.25 -0.91 -5.05
CA GLY A 4 -6.34 -0.53 -6.47
C GLY A 4 -7.27 -1.40 -7.31
N ASP A 5 -7.69 -2.59 -6.85
CA ASP A 5 -8.73 -3.35 -7.55
C ASP A 5 -10.05 -2.56 -7.56
N THR A 6 -10.82 -2.76 -8.62
CA THR A 6 -12.17 -2.19 -8.75
C THR A 6 -13.21 -3.19 -8.25
N VAL A 7 -14.14 -2.73 -7.40
CA VAL A 7 -15.31 -3.51 -6.98
C VAL A 7 -16.56 -2.78 -7.44
N VAL A 8 -17.49 -3.53 -8.02
CA VAL A 8 -18.74 -2.99 -8.58
C VAL A 8 -19.92 -3.67 -7.89
N LEU A 9 -20.78 -2.88 -7.25
CA LEU A 9 -22.14 -3.28 -6.90
C LEU A 9 -22.99 -3.12 -8.14
N THR A 10 -23.77 -4.15 -8.45
CA THR A 10 -24.86 -4.08 -9.42
C THR A 10 -26.15 -4.45 -8.71
N TYR A 11 -27.18 -3.62 -8.85
CA TYR A 11 -28.49 -3.86 -8.25
C TYR A 11 -29.60 -3.60 -9.26
N ARG A 12 -30.79 -4.16 -9.01
CA ARG A 12 -31.99 -3.87 -9.78
C ARG A 12 -32.96 -3.11 -8.90
N HIS A 13 -33.66 -2.17 -9.50
CA HIS A 13 -34.80 -1.48 -8.90
C HIS A 13 -36.04 -1.98 -9.64
N ASP A 14 -36.80 -2.85 -8.99
CA ASP A 14 -38.02 -3.42 -9.55
C ASP A 14 -39.21 -2.65 -8.99
N ASP A 15 -39.69 -1.66 -9.73
CA ASP A 15 -40.81 -0.79 -9.32
C ASP A 15 -42.04 -1.01 -10.23
N PRO A 16 -43.11 -1.66 -9.73
CA PRO A 16 -44.29 -2.00 -10.54
C PRO A 16 -45.11 -0.79 -11.03
N ASP A 17 -45.02 0.34 -10.33
CA ASP A 17 -45.73 1.59 -10.60
C ASP A 17 -44.96 2.56 -11.51
N GLY A 18 -43.68 2.27 -11.78
CA GLY A 18 -42.87 2.93 -12.80
C GLY A 18 -42.13 4.17 -12.31
N ASP A 19 -41.91 4.28 -11.01
CA ASP A 19 -41.08 5.31 -10.38
C ASP A 19 -39.59 5.13 -10.70
N GLU A 20 -38.89 6.27 -10.68
CA GLU A 20 -37.44 6.31 -10.87
C GLU A 20 -36.71 5.89 -9.58
N ASP A 21 -35.59 5.19 -9.77
CA ASP A 21 -34.66 4.84 -8.70
C ASP A 21 -33.97 6.08 -8.11
N ASP A 22 -33.93 6.15 -6.78
CA ASP A 22 -33.21 7.16 -5.99
C ASP A 22 -32.39 6.48 -4.87
N SER A 23 -31.96 5.24 -5.08
CA SER A 23 -31.22 4.43 -4.08
C SER A 23 -29.75 4.83 -3.96
N LEU A 24 -29.15 5.45 -4.99
CA LEU A 24 -27.72 5.77 -5.02
C LEU A 24 -27.20 6.58 -3.81
N PRO A 25 -27.89 7.61 -3.30
CA PRO A 25 -27.43 8.37 -2.14
C PRO A 25 -27.34 7.54 -0.85
N THR A 26 -27.93 6.35 -0.85
CA THR A 26 -27.95 5.44 0.30
C THR A 26 -26.85 4.38 0.24
N VAL A 27 -26.13 4.26 -0.89
CA VAL A 27 -25.07 3.27 -1.06
C VAL A 27 -23.87 3.69 -0.24
N VAL A 28 -23.49 2.85 0.72
CA VAL A 28 -22.32 3.05 1.57
C VAL A 28 -21.39 1.86 1.42
N TRP A 29 -20.21 2.12 0.87
CA TRP A 29 -19.11 1.15 0.86
C TRP A 29 -18.23 1.33 2.08
N SER A 30 -17.72 0.24 2.62
CA SER A 30 -16.76 0.29 3.73
C SER A 30 -15.82 -0.91 3.72
N TYR A 31 -14.75 -0.84 4.52
CA TYR A 31 -13.90 -1.98 4.82
C TYR A 31 -13.79 -2.20 6.33
N ALA A 32 -13.68 -3.47 6.71
CA ALA A 32 -13.53 -3.90 8.11
C ALA A 32 -12.05 -4.11 8.45
N PRO A 33 -11.47 -3.40 9.43
CA PRO A 33 -10.09 -3.62 9.86
C PRO A 33 -9.85 -5.04 10.39
N ALA A 34 -8.71 -5.67 10.06
CA ALA A 34 -8.41 -7.04 10.50
C ALA A 34 -8.27 -7.21 12.04
N GLY A 35 -7.95 -6.14 12.75
CA GLY A 35 -7.87 -6.12 14.22
C GLY A 35 -9.22 -5.91 14.93
N GLY A 36 -10.32 -5.81 14.18
CA GLY A 36 -11.58 -5.29 14.69
C GLY A 36 -11.57 -3.76 14.83
N GLY A 37 -12.71 -3.21 15.21
CA GLY A 37 -12.96 -1.76 15.25
C GLY A 37 -14.13 -1.37 14.33
N ASP A 38 -14.35 -0.06 14.22
CA ASP A 38 -15.39 0.49 13.35
C ASP A 38 -15.00 0.32 11.87
N ASP A 39 -16.00 0.08 11.04
CA ASP A 39 -15.81 0.04 9.59
C ASP A 39 -15.44 1.43 9.06
N VAL A 40 -14.55 1.47 8.06
CA VAL A 40 -14.10 2.73 7.44
C VAL A 40 -14.74 2.89 6.07
N THR A 41 -15.40 4.03 5.85
CA THR A 41 -16.13 4.32 4.60
C THR A 41 -15.18 4.49 3.41
N ILE A 42 -15.58 3.95 2.26
CA ILE A 42 -14.92 4.12 0.97
C ILE A 42 -15.81 4.99 0.09
N ALA A 43 -15.24 6.04 -0.50
CA ALA A 43 -15.97 6.89 -1.44
C ALA A 43 -16.15 6.14 -2.79
N PRO A 44 -17.38 6.09 -3.34
CA PRO A 44 -17.60 5.61 -4.70
C PRO A 44 -16.84 6.45 -5.74
N THR A 45 -16.23 5.79 -6.72
CA THR A 45 -15.60 6.44 -7.88
C THR A 45 -16.60 6.70 -9.00
N SER A 46 -17.67 5.91 -9.07
CA SER A 46 -18.76 6.09 -10.03
C SER A 46 -20.05 5.47 -9.49
N SER A 47 -21.19 6.10 -9.77
CA SER A 47 -22.51 5.58 -9.44
C SER A 47 -23.50 5.96 -10.54
N VAL A 48 -24.29 4.99 -11.00
CA VAL A 48 -25.33 5.17 -12.02
C VAL A 48 -26.63 4.53 -11.51
N PRO A 49 -27.76 5.24 -11.45
CA PRO A 49 -29.00 4.68 -10.90
C PRO A 49 -29.54 3.61 -11.85
N ALA A 50 -30.38 2.72 -11.32
CA ALA A 50 -31.11 1.80 -12.16
C ALA A 50 -32.13 2.55 -13.03
N ASP A 51 -32.37 2.04 -14.23
CA ASP A 51 -33.54 2.39 -15.03
C ASP A 51 -34.35 1.11 -15.33
N GLY A 52 -35.59 1.26 -15.79
CA GLY A 52 -36.49 0.11 -16.07
C GLY A 52 -35.95 -0.92 -17.07
N SER A 53 -34.77 -0.71 -17.67
CA SER A 53 -34.06 -1.63 -18.55
C SER A 53 -32.62 -1.95 -18.14
N THR A 54 -31.98 -1.11 -17.32
CA THR A 54 -30.56 -1.16 -16.98
C THR A 54 -30.38 -1.25 -15.46
N PRO A 55 -29.62 -2.24 -14.95
CA PRO A 55 -29.27 -2.29 -13.54
C PRO A 55 -28.52 -1.05 -13.05
N GLY A 56 -28.77 -0.64 -11.82
CA GLY A 56 -28.00 0.39 -11.14
C GLY A 56 -26.62 -0.13 -10.78
N THR A 57 -25.64 0.76 -10.74
CA THR A 57 -24.24 0.44 -10.41
C THR A 57 -23.65 1.42 -9.43
N SER A 58 -22.77 0.91 -8.55
CA SER A 58 -21.87 1.72 -7.73
C SER A 58 -20.50 1.07 -7.73
N THR A 59 -19.46 1.84 -8.01
CA THR A 59 -18.10 1.37 -8.20
C THR A 59 -17.18 2.03 -7.17
N ILE A 60 -16.28 1.24 -6.59
CA ILE A 60 -15.17 1.72 -5.78
C ILE A 60 -13.85 1.24 -6.36
N THR A 61 -12.79 2.00 -6.08
CA THR A 61 -11.42 1.50 -6.12
C THR A 61 -11.01 1.21 -4.68
N ILE A 62 -10.50 0.01 -4.41
CA ILE A 62 -10.08 -0.37 -3.06
C ILE A 62 -8.95 0.56 -2.61
N PRO A 63 -9.16 1.35 -1.56
CA PRO A 63 -8.19 2.36 -1.17
C PRO A 63 -6.99 1.73 -0.46
N SER A 64 -5.88 2.47 -0.38
CA SER A 64 -4.65 1.95 0.24
C SER A 64 -4.84 1.59 1.71
N GLN A 65 -5.64 2.37 2.42
CA GLN A 65 -5.91 2.21 3.85
C GLN A 65 -6.71 0.94 4.16
N ALA A 66 -7.26 0.30 3.13
CA ALA A 66 -7.91 -1.01 3.25
C ALA A 66 -6.89 -2.17 3.21
N LEU A 67 -5.58 -1.91 3.06
CA LEU A 67 -4.54 -2.93 3.10
C LEU A 67 -4.61 -3.72 4.42
N GLY A 68 -4.66 -5.05 4.31
CA GLY A 68 -4.85 -5.95 5.44
C GLY A 68 -6.28 -6.01 5.98
N ALA A 69 -7.25 -5.24 5.44
CA ALA A 69 -8.64 -5.31 5.87
C ALA A 69 -9.22 -6.72 5.67
N ALA A 70 -10.10 -7.12 6.59
CA ALA A 70 -10.69 -8.44 6.61
C ALA A 70 -11.80 -8.63 5.57
N ALA A 71 -12.51 -7.57 5.21
CA ALA A 71 -13.63 -7.62 4.28
C ALA A 71 -13.90 -6.24 3.63
N ILE A 72 -14.42 -6.28 2.40
CA ILE A 72 -15.13 -5.15 1.79
C ILE A 72 -16.63 -5.37 1.99
N LYS A 73 -17.32 -4.30 2.40
CA LYS A 73 -18.74 -4.27 2.70
C LYS A 73 -19.45 -3.26 1.82
N VAL A 74 -20.74 -3.51 1.58
CA VAL A 74 -21.63 -2.51 1.01
C VAL A 74 -23.02 -2.63 1.62
N GLU A 75 -23.58 -1.48 2.00
CA GLU A 75 -24.97 -1.32 2.39
C GLU A 75 -25.69 -0.49 1.32
N ILE A 76 -26.91 -0.88 0.98
CA ILE A 76 -27.80 -0.10 0.13
C ILE A 76 -29.21 -0.11 0.73
N TRP A 77 -29.87 1.04 0.70
CA TRP A 77 -31.31 1.13 0.93
C TRP A 77 -32.01 1.37 -0.39
N GLU A 78 -32.97 0.50 -0.67
CA GLU A 78 -33.90 0.74 -1.77
C GLU A 78 -34.68 2.05 -1.50
N GLN A 79 -34.70 2.93 -2.49
CA GLN A 79 -35.41 4.20 -2.42
C GLN A 79 -35.99 4.55 -3.80
N SER A 80 -37.29 4.82 -3.85
CA SER A 80 -37.98 5.34 -5.03
C SER A 80 -38.08 6.86 -4.93
N LYS A 81 -37.94 7.56 -6.05
CA LYS A 81 -37.99 9.03 -6.10
C LYS A 81 -39.36 9.58 -5.69
N THR A 82 -40.42 8.92 -6.12
CA THR A 82 -41.82 9.36 -5.93
C THR A 82 -42.73 8.32 -5.28
N GLY A 83 -42.31 7.06 -5.22
CA GLY A 83 -43.14 5.94 -4.77
C GLY A 83 -43.57 5.96 -3.31
N ILE A 84 -44.61 5.20 -3.02
CA ILE A 84 -45.11 4.97 -1.65
C ILE A 84 -45.09 3.47 -1.37
N PRO A 85 -44.28 2.99 -0.42
CA PRO A 85 -43.34 3.75 0.42
C PRO A 85 -42.11 4.23 -0.36
N ARG A 86 -41.58 5.41 0.00
CA ARG A 86 -40.38 5.98 -0.64
C ARG A 86 -39.10 5.20 -0.38
N ARG A 87 -39.06 4.41 0.69
CA ARG A 87 -37.88 3.66 1.11
C ARG A 87 -38.30 2.25 1.48
N GLY A 88 -37.46 1.28 1.11
CA GLY A 88 -37.63 -0.12 1.48
C GLY A 88 -37.66 -0.31 3.00
N GLN A 89 -38.23 -1.44 3.42
CA GLN A 89 -38.41 -1.75 4.84
C GLN A 89 -37.08 -2.01 5.57
N GLN A 90 -36.05 -2.46 4.86
CA GLN A 90 -34.75 -2.83 5.41
C GLN A 90 -33.63 -2.50 4.41
N ALA A 91 -32.41 -2.32 4.94
CA ALA A 91 -31.20 -2.26 4.14
C ALA A 91 -30.87 -3.64 3.55
N ILE A 92 -30.26 -3.65 2.37
CA ILE A 92 -29.57 -4.82 1.84
C ILE A 92 -28.10 -4.67 2.21
N LEU A 93 -27.58 -5.63 2.98
CA LEU A 93 -26.23 -5.58 3.52
C LEU A 93 -25.39 -6.74 2.98
N VAL A 94 -24.26 -6.39 2.37
CA VAL A 94 -23.17 -7.29 2.04
C VAL A 94 -22.06 -7.05 3.07
N LEU A 95 -21.92 -8.01 3.99
CA LEU A 95 -20.90 -8.03 5.05
C LEU A 95 -19.51 -8.40 4.55
N ASP A 96 -19.41 -9.13 3.44
CA ASP A 96 -18.14 -9.52 2.84
C ASP A 96 -18.35 -9.93 1.38
N THR A 97 -17.81 -9.14 0.44
CA THR A 97 -17.91 -9.43 -1.00
C THR A 97 -17.19 -10.70 -1.44
N SER A 98 -16.33 -11.27 -0.59
CA SER A 98 -15.63 -12.55 -0.87
C SER A 98 -16.47 -13.78 -0.51
N LYS A 99 -17.53 -13.60 0.29
CA LYS A 99 -18.55 -14.62 0.51
C LYS A 99 -19.54 -14.46 -0.63
N GLY A 100 -19.73 -15.48 -1.46
CA GLY A 100 -20.79 -15.50 -2.48
C GLY A 100 -22.19 -15.45 -1.84
N THR A 101 -23.19 -16.16 -2.36
CA THR A 101 -24.57 -16.12 -1.82
C THR A 101 -24.76 -16.66 -0.38
N ASN A 102 -23.69 -16.96 0.36
CA ASN A 102 -23.72 -17.46 1.74
C ASN A 102 -23.73 -16.32 2.78
N SER A 103 -23.82 -16.65 4.07
CA SER A 103 -23.97 -15.76 5.24
C SER A 103 -23.17 -14.44 5.19
N GLY A 104 -23.76 -13.39 4.61
CA GLY A 104 -23.18 -12.05 4.54
C GLY A 104 -22.67 -11.60 3.17
N GLY A 105 -22.84 -12.38 2.10
CA GLY A 105 -22.51 -11.94 0.75
C GLY A 105 -23.70 -11.35 -0.02
N GLY A 106 -23.40 -10.48 -0.98
CA GLY A 106 -24.35 -10.08 -2.02
C GLY A 106 -24.20 -11.03 -3.19
N GLY A 107 -25.30 -11.53 -3.74
CA GLY A 107 -25.24 -12.42 -4.91
C GLY A 107 -24.37 -11.87 -6.04
N GLY A 108 -23.80 -12.74 -6.89
CA GLY A 108 -22.88 -12.37 -7.96
C GLY A 108 -21.55 -13.11 -7.90
N THR A 109 -20.54 -12.58 -8.61
CA THR A 109 -19.18 -13.13 -8.60
C THR A 109 -18.47 -12.69 -7.32
N ALA A 110 -18.20 -13.65 -6.43
CA ALA A 110 -17.46 -13.38 -5.21
C ALA A 110 -16.06 -12.83 -5.53
N SER A 111 -15.62 -11.83 -4.76
CA SER A 111 -14.24 -11.36 -4.81
C SER A 111 -13.28 -12.43 -4.25
N LEU A 112 -11.99 -12.29 -4.54
CA LEU A 112 -10.98 -13.24 -4.03
C LEU A 112 -10.92 -13.19 -2.50
N PRO A 113 -11.05 -14.34 -1.80
CA PRO A 113 -11.03 -14.40 -0.34
C PRO A 113 -9.63 -14.12 0.23
N GLY A 114 -9.61 -13.64 1.48
CA GLY A 114 -8.39 -13.32 2.20
C GLY A 114 -8.28 -11.83 2.54
N PRO A 115 -7.32 -11.44 3.40
CA PRO A 115 -7.09 -10.03 3.67
C PRO A 115 -6.75 -9.30 2.38
N ILE A 116 -7.13 -8.03 2.29
CA ILE A 116 -6.76 -7.20 1.15
C ILE A 116 -5.24 -7.10 1.11
N VAL A 117 -4.64 -7.47 0.00
CA VAL A 117 -3.18 -7.42 -0.17
C VAL A 117 -2.77 -6.18 -0.96
N MET A 118 -1.47 -5.95 -1.06
CA MET A 118 -0.95 -4.87 -1.88
C MET A 118 -1.26 -5.14 -3.36
N GLY A 119 -1.79 -4.15 -4.08
CA GLY A 119 -2.03 -4.27 -5.52
C GLY A 119 -0.76 -4.19 -6.32
N SER A 120 -0.72 -4.91 -7.45
CA SER A 120 0.38 -4.86 -8.42
C SER A 120 0.33 -3.60 -9.29
N GLY A 121 -0.34 -2.53 -8.86
CA GLY A 121 -0.17 -1.18 -9.39
C GLY A 121 1.24 -0.70 -9.05
N ALA A 122 2.24 -1.32 -9.67
CA ALA A 122 3.66 -1.22 -9.38
C ALA A 122 4.28 0.15 -9.73
N GLY A 123 3.44 1.16 -10.00
CA GLY A 123 3.84 2.55 -10.19
C GLY A 123 3.75 3.41 -8.93
N ASP A 124 2.96 2.99 -7.93
CA ASP A 124 2.66 3.85 -6.78
C ASP A 124 3.49 3.51 -5.54
N ILE A 125 4.20 2.37 -5.50
CA ILE A 125 5.04 2.03 -4.33
C ILE A 125 6.49 2.29 -4.65
N VAL A 126 7.06 3.24 -3.91
CA VAL A 126 8.45 3.64 -4.04
C VAL A 126 9.19 3.28 -2.77
N GLY A 127 10.41 2.77 -2.92
CA GLY A 127 11.32 2.49 -1.82
C GLY A 127 12.46 3.50 -1.76
N GLY A 128 12.90 3.86 -0.57
CA GLY A 128 14.00 4.79 -0.29
C GLY A 128 14.85 4.31 0.87
N ILE A 129 16.08 4.83 0.94
CA ILE A 129 17.09 4.41 1.92
C ILE A 129 17.54 5.63 2.72
N TYR A 130 17.33 5.61 4.02
CA TYR A 130 17.58 6.75 4.90
C TYR A 130 18.53 6.36 6.02
N ARG A 131 19.32 7.30 6.53
CA ARG A 131 20.13 7.03 7.73
C ARG A 131 19.21 7.03 8.95
N ARG A 132 19.33 6.01 9.82
CA ARG A 132 18.51 5.89 11.03
C ARG A 132 18.65 7.10 11.96
N ALA A 133 19.85 7.67 12.04
CA ALA A 133 20.14 8.84 12.87
C ALA A 133 19.37 10.11 12.44
N ASP A 134 18.93 10.18 11.19
CA ASP A 134 18.19 11.33 10.65
C ASP A 134 16.70 11.29 11.05
N ASN A 135 16.25 10.24 11.73
CA ASN A 135 14.86 10.01 12.15
C ASN A 135 13.85 10.24 10.99
N PRO A 136 13.99 9.49 9.88
CA PRO A 136 13.21 9.74 8.68
C PRO A 136 11.71 9.54 8.94
N VAL A 137 10.93 10.51 8.47
CA VAL A 137 9.47 10.51 8.46
C VAL A 137 8.99 11.12 7.15
N ALA A 138 7.74 10.81 6.77
CA ALA A 138 7.04 11.42 5.64
C ALA A 138 7.14 12.96 5.69
N GLY A 139 7.68 13.58 4.62
CA GLY A 139 7.89 15.04 4.54
C GLY A 139 9.00 15.60 5.42
N GLY A 140 9.79 14.75 6.09
CA GLY A 140 10.86 15.17 7.01
C GLY A 140 12.13 15.69 6.34
N GLY A 141 12.25 15.57 5.01
CA GLY A 141 13.40 16.04 4.24
C GLY A 141 14.69 15.24 4.47
N ALA A 142 14.58 14.03 5.03
CA ALA A 142 15.73 13.15 5.20
C ALA A 142 16.33 12.76 3.84
N THR A 143 17.66 12.70 3.76
CA THR A 143 18.37 12.34 2.52
C THR A 143 18.12 10.89 2.14
N ASP A 144 17.67 10.68 0.89
CA ASP A 144 17.53 9.35 0.31
C ASP A 144 18.82 8.90 -0.37
N TYR A 145 19.54 7.98 0.26
CA TYR A 145 20.80 7.40 -0.19
C TYR A 145 20.64 6.46 -1.40
N SER A 146 19.42 6.07 -1.78
CA SER A 146 19.19 5.27 -2.98
C SER A 146 19.19 6.11 -4.27
N ARG A 147 18.94 7.42 -4.15
CA ARG A 147 18.77 8.35 -5.28
C ARG A 147 19.75 9.52 -5.29
N THR A 148 20.31 9.87 -4.14
CA THR A 148 21.19 11.04 -4.02
C THR A 148 22.62 10.69 -4.43
N THR A 149 23.12 11.30 -5.51
CA THR A 149 24.50 11.14 -5.96
C THR A 149 25.48 11.82 -4.99
N GLY A 150 26.65 11.23 -4.79
CA GLY A 150 27.69 11.77 -3.90
C GLY A 150 27.49 11.50 -2.41
N HIS A 151 26.35 10.92 -2.02
CA HIS A 151 26.11 10.44 -0.66
C HIS A 151 26.44 8.96 -0.54
N HIS A 152 27.67 8.68 -0.13
CA HIS A 152 28.09 7.31 0.16
C HIS A 152 27.61 6.91 1.56
N PRO A 153 27.21 5.64 1.77
CA PRO A 153 26.94 5.15 3.10
C PRO A 153 28.18 5.30 4.02
N MET A 154 28.00 5.06 5.31
CA MET A 154 29.06 5.20 6.31
C MET A 154 29.20 3.91 7.09
N VAL A 155 30.43 3.52 7.39
CA VAL A 155 30.71 2.29 8.12
C VAL A 155 30.18 2.42 9.55
N SER A 156 29.63 1.34 10.10
CA SER A 156 28.98 1.29 11.42
C SER A 156 27.68 2.09 11.54
N GLU A 157 27.26 2.79 10.48
CA GLU A 157 25.97 3.46 10.47
C GLU A 157 24.85 2.50 10.11
N THR A 158 23.67 2.76 10.67
CA THR A 158 22.46 2.00 10.38
C THR A 158 21.57 2.78 9.42
N TYR A 159 21.15 2.11 8.36
CA TYR A 159 20.23 2.61 7.36
C TYR A 159 18.88 1.92 7.48
N LEU A 160 17.83 2.66 7.19
CA LEU A 160 16.44 2.24 7.18
C LEU A 160 15.97 2.20 5.73
N PHE A 161 15.38 1.09 5.35
CA PHE A 161 14.58 1.01 4.14
C PHE A 161 13.14 1.40 4.47
N ARG A 162 12.57 2.30 3.68
CA ARG A 162 11.15 2.65 3.76
C ARG A 162 10.53 2.52 2.38
N ALA A 163 9.41 1.83 2.31
CA ALA A 163 8.53 1.83 1.16
C ALA A 163 7.29 2.65 1.50
N TRP A 164 6.88 3.51 0.58
CA TRP A 164 5.68 4.32 0.74
C TRP A 164 4.84 4.30 -0.52
N ARG A 165 3.58 4.70 -0.37
CA ARG A 165 2.75 5.00 -1.53
C ARG A 165 3.06 6.41 -2.02
N ASP A 166 3.79 6.49 -3.13
CA ASP A 166 4.12 7.69 -3.88
C ASP A 166 2.88 8.14 -4.68
N THR A 167 2.05 8.93 -4.03
CA THR A 167 0.74 9.35 -4.56
C THR A 167 0.86 10.38 -5.67
N ASN A 168 2.00 11.06 -5.76
CA ASN A 168 2.25 12.12 -6.73
C ASN A 168 3.28 11.73 -7.81
N GLY A 169 3.92 10.56 -7.68
CA GLY A 169 4.84 9.98 -8.65
C GLY A 169 6.21 10.66 -8.71
N ASN A 170 6.62 11.40 -7.67
CA ASN A 170 7.88 12.16 -7.68
C ASN A 170 9.07 11.39 -7.10
N GLY A 171 8.85 10.21 -6.53
CA GLY A 171 9.86 9.36 -5.92
C GLY A 171 10.43 9.89 -4.59
N VAL A 172 9.75 10.83 -3.94
CA VAL A 172 10.09 11.41 -2.63
C VAL A 172 9.04 10.99 -1.61
N TRP A 173 9.44 10.76 -0.37
CA TRP A 173 8.49 10.43 0.71
C TRP A 173 7.91 11.72 1.30
N ASP A 174 6.78 12.17 0.74
CA ASP A 174 6.14 13.44 1.05
C ASP A 174 5.21 13.38 2.27
N ALA A 175 4.89 14.55 2.82
CA ALA A 175 3.98 14.66 3.95
C ALA A 175 2.58 14.11 3.58
N GLY A 176 2.10 13.14 4.36
CA GLY A 176 0.82 12.48 4.13
C GLY A 176 0.91 11.17 3.35
N GLU A 177 2.09 10.80 2.87
CA GLU A 177 2.29 9.50 2.21
C GLU A 177 2.50 8.37 3.23
N GLU A 178 1.80 7.28 2.98
CA GLU A 178 1.70 6.13 3.88
C GLU A 178 2.96 5.27 3.82
N ASP A 179 3.56 4.98 4.98
CA ASP A 179 4.61 3.97 5.11
C ASP A 179 4.00 2.57 4.97
N VAL A 180 4.30 1.89 3.88
CA VAL A 180 3.83 0.53 3.59
C VAL A 180 4.90 -0.53 3.87
N THR A 181 6.05 -0.16 4.42
CA THR A 181 7.14 -1.09 4.78
C THR A 181 6.67 -2.30 5.59
N PRO A 182 5.78 -2.15 6.61
CA PRO A 182 5.31 -3.29 7.41
C PRO A 182 4.48 -4.32 6.62
N HIS A 183 4.03 -3.96 5.42
CA HIS A 183 3.17 -4.80 4.58
C HIS A 183 3.94 -5.52 3.46
N LEU A 184 5.23 -5.27 3.36
CA LEU A 184 6.08 -5.96 2.40
C LEU A 184 6.22 -7.42 2.79
N SER A 185 6.04 -8.30 1.80
CA SER A 185 6.25 -9.73 1.91
C SER A 185 7.74 -10.10 1.93
N SER A 186 8.59 -9.26 1.33
CA SER A 186 10.04 -9.46 1.28
C SER A 186 10.80 -8.14 1.21
N ILE A 187 11.94 -8.10 1.90
CA ILE A 187 12.95 -7.06 1.80
C ILE A 187 14.29 -7.79 1.63
N SER A 188 15.13 -7.35 0.72
CA SER A 188 16.49 -7.87 0.56
C SER A 188 17.44 -6.73 0.24
N TRP A 189 18.37 -6.46 1.15
CA TRP A 189 19.43 -5.50 0.92
C TRP A 189 20.48 -6.05 -0.05
N THR A 190 20.92 -5.19 -0.94
CA THR A 190 21.98 -5.41 -1.92
C THR A 190 22.92 -4.21 -1.90
N LEU A 191 24.21 -4.44 -2.09
CA LEU A 191 25.16 -3.37 -2.38
C LEU A 191 25.36 -3.32 -3.89
N ASN A 192 25.20 -2.14 -4.49
CA ASN A 192 25.48 -1.93 -5.91
C ASN A 192 26.82 -1.19 -6.07
N GLY A 193 27.48 -1.37 -7.21
CA GLY A 193 28.76 -0.72 -7.51
C GLY A 193 30.00 -1.56 -7.18
N SER A 194 31.15 -0.94 -7.31
CA SER A 194 32.47 -1.55 -7.15
C SER A 194 33.23 -0.80 -6.07
N ASN A 195 33.84 -1.51 -5.11
CA ASN A 195 34.64 -0.82 -4.13
C ASN A 195 35.91 -0.22 -4.75
N VAL A 196 36.33 0.93 -4.24
CA VAL A 196 37.62 1.54 -4.56
C VAL A 196 38.59 1.21 -3.44
N THR A 197 39.83 0.88 -3.79
CA THR A 197 40.88 0.61 -2.79
C THR A 197 41.06 1.82 -1.88
N ALA A 198 40.96 1.62 -0.57
CA ALA A 198 41.14 2.65 0.44
C ALA A 198 42.36 2.34 1.29
N ALA A 199 43.18 3.35 1.57
CA ALA A 199 44.40 3.18 2.36
C ALA A 199 44.26 3.68 3.80
N GLY A 200 43.34 4.58 4.10
CA GLY A 200 43.30 5.22 5.43
C GLY A 200 44.70 5.67 5.86
N SER A 201 45.09 5.32 7.09
CA SER A 201 46.47 5.42 7.62
C SER A 201 47.29 4.12 7.51
N GLY A 202 46.76 3.09 6.84
CA GLY A 202 47.36 1.76 6.71
C GLY A 202 47.64 1.33 5.27
N ALA A 203 47.85 0.01 5.07
CA ALA A 203 48.06 -0.54 3.74
C ALA A 203 46.74 -0.52 2.92
N PRO A 204 46.79 -0.15 1.63
CA PRO A 204 45.61 -0.12 0.76
C PRO A 204 44.88 -1.46 0.76
N THR A 205 43.59 -1.46 1.08
CA THR A 205 42.72 -2.64 1.11
C THR A 205 41.47 -2.40 0.28
N THR A 206 40.96 -3.44 -0.39
CA THR A 206 39.71 -3.41 -1.14
C THR A 206 38.75 -4.42 -0.53
N LEU A 207 37.56 -3.99 -0.11
CA LEU A 207 36.55 -4.91 0.41
C LEU A 207 36.03 -5.81 -0.72
N THR A 208 36.16 -7.13 -0.56
CA THR A 208 35.66 -8.14 -1.51
C THR A 208 34.47 -8.95 -1.00
N ALA A 209 34.13 -8.83 0.30
CA ALA A 209 33.02 -9.53 0.93
C ALA A 209 32.04 -8.55 1.59
N HIS A 210 30.75 -8.74 1.34
CA HIS A 210 29.68 -7.96 1.96
C HIS A 210 28.55 -8.86 2.45
N ALA A 211 27.75 -8.36 3.40
CA ALA A 211 26.59 -9.08 3.89
C ALA A 211 25.51 -9.13 2.81
N THR A 212 25.14 -10.32 2.38
CA THR A 212 24.02 -10.60 1.47
C THR A 212 22.88 -11.24 2.25
N GLY A 213 21.63 -10.92 1.90
CA GLY A 213 20.47 -11.60 2.49
C GLY A 213 20.02 -11.05 3.84
N VAL A 214 20.28 -9.77 4.12
CA VAL A 214 19.61 -9.06 5.23
C VAL A 214 18.17 -8.80 4.82
N THR A 215 17.22 -9.35 5.59
CA THR A 215 15.78 -9.33 5.26
C THR A 215 14.95 -8.36 6.09
N THR A 216 15.59 -7.61 6.99
CA THR A 216 14.94 -6.58 7.81
C THR A 216 14.89 -5.25 7.10
N ASP A 217 14.02 -4.34 7.54
CA ASP A 217 14.00 -2.93 7.10
C ASP A 217 15.23 -2.13 7.58
N GLN A 218 16.11 -2.75 8.35
CA GLN A 218 17.32 -2.14 8.90
C GLN A 218 18.57 -2.85 8.37
N TYR A 219 19.59 -2.06 8.04
CA TYR A 219 20.90 -2.56 7.66
C TYR A 219 22.00 -1.71 8.31
N THR A 220 22.83 -2.33 9.13
CA THR A 220 24.06 -1.69 9.63
C THR A 220 25.21 -2.04 8.70
N VAL A 221 25.87 -1.01 8.16
CA VAL A 221 27.03 -1.23 7.30
C VAL A 221 28.15 -1.84 8.15
N PRO A 222 28.59 -3.08 7.87
CA PRO A 222 29.53 -3.77 8.73
C PRO A 222 30.89 -3.08 8.73
N VAL A 223 31.58 -3.16 9.87
CA VAL A 223 32.99 -2.79 9.97
C VAL A 223 33.82 -3.81 9.20
N ASN A 224 34.71 -3.32 8.33
CA ASN A 224 35.68 -4.18 7.67
C ASN A 224 36.75 -4.64 8.66
N GLY A 225 36.58 -5.84 9.22
CA GLY A 225 37.57 -6.47 10.11
C GLY A 225 38.91 -6.81 9.43
N ALA A 226 38.99 -6.76 8.09
CA ALA A 226 40.23 -6.95 7.33
C ALA A 226 40.99 -5.62 7.07
N SER A 227 40.40 -4.47 7.41
CA SER A 227 41.09 -3.18 7.32
C SER A 227 42.11 -3.04 8.44
N GLY A 228 43.39 -3.30 8.14
CA GLY A 228 44.50 -3.12 9.07
C GLY A 228 44.81 -1.65 9.43
N SER A 229 44.01 -0.70 8.96
CA SER A 229 44.26 0.74 9.09
C SER A 229 43.61 1.39 10.32
N GLY A 230 42.61 0.75 10.95
CA GLY A 230 41.79 1.39 11.97
C GLY A 230 41.06 2.66 11.47
N ALA A 231 41.04 2.91 10.16
CA ALA A 231 40.44 4.10 9.59
C ALA A 231 38.92 3.92 9.52
N ALA A 232 38.20 4.82 10.19
CA ALA A 232 36.75 4.96 10.08
C ALA A 232 36.31 5.49 8.70
N SER A 233 37.24 5.96 7.88
CA SER A 233 37.01 6.65 6.61
C SER A 233 37.70 5.93 5.46
N GLY A 234 36.93 5.47 4.46
CA GLY A 234 37.47 5.12 3.15
C GLY A 234 36.82 3.97 2.37
N ASP A 235 36.04 3.08 2.97
CA ASP A 235 35.75 1.77 2.34
C ASP A 235 34.60 1.72 1.30
N GLN A 236 34.15 2.82 0.71
CA GLN A 236 32.80 2.86 0.12
C GLN A 236 32.73 3.33 -1.34
N GLY A 237 33.08 2.44 -2.28
CA GLY A 237 32.61 2.52 -3.67
C GLY A 237 31.23 1.89 -3.91
N PHE A 238 30.61 1.31 -2.88
CA PHE A 238 29.28 0.70 -2.99
C PHE A 238 28.17 1.71 -2.66
N GLY A 239 27.10 1.72 -3.45
CA GLY A 239 25.81 2.26 -3.06
C GLY A 239 24.95 1.20 -2.37
N LEU A 240 23.92 1.65 -1.64
CA LEU A 240 22.90 0.76 -1.09
C LEU A 240 21.74 0.63 -2.08
N ALA A 241 21.23 -0.59 -2.23
CA ALA A 241 20.03 -0.88 -2.99
C ALA A 241 19.18 -1.91 -2.25
N VAL A 242 17.86 -1.85 -2.41
CA VAL A 242 16.93 -2.80 -1.80
C VAL A 242 16.02 -3.36 -2.87
N VAL A 243 15.87 -4.68 -2.88
CA VAL A 243 14.83 -5.38 -3.62
C VAL A 243 13.71 -5.71 -2.64
N PHE A 244 12.47 -5.40 -2.99
CA PHE A 244 11.32 -5.60 -2.12
C PHE A 244 10.07 -6.01 -2.92
N ASN A 245 9.14 -6.71 -2.26
CA ASN A 245 7.82 -7.08 -2.79
C ASN A 245 6.79 -7.08 -1.67
#